data_AF-A0A494XJ38-F1
#
_entry.id   AF-A0A494XJ38-F1
#
_cell.length_a   1.000
_cell.length_b   1.000
_cell.length_c   1.000
_cell.angle_alpha   90.00
_cell.angle_beta   90.00
_cell.angle_gamma   90.00
#
_symmetry.space_group_name_H-M   'P 1'
#
loop_
_entity.id
_entity.type
_entity.pdbx_description
1 polymer ?
#
loop_
_entity_poly.entity_id
_entity_poly.type
_entity_poly.pdbx_seq_one_letter_code
_entity_poly.pdbx_strand_id
1 'polypeptide(L)'
;MKRFVSTTAVLAAALCCSAAFAQTPPQNVGHKHPNLRAAQHLVDQANKRVEDAQKANEWDLGGHAEKARQLLVQANEELKQAAEFANADHK
;
A
#
# COMPACT_ATOMS: atom_id res chain seq x y z
N MET A 1 37.02 13.12 -41.28
CA MET A 1 35.70 13.71 -40.91
C MET A 1 34.82 12.58 -40.41
N LYS A 2 34.39 12.67 -39.15
CA LYS A 2 33.65 11.63 -38.42
C LYS A 2 32.18 11.66 -38.83
N ARG A 3 31.64 10.53 -39.33
CA ARG A 3 30.19 10.29 -39.39
C ARG A 3 29.88 9.23 -38.35
N PHE A 4 29.59 9.67 -37.13
CA PHE A 4 29.03 8.82 -36.08
C PHE A 4 27.59 8.50 -36.48
N VAL A 5 27.35 7.25 -36.86
CA VAL A 5 26.01 6.73 -37.14
C VAL A 5 25.29 6.57 -35.81
N SER A 6 24.23 7.35 -35.64
CA SER A 6 23.20 7.19 -34.62
C SER A 6 22.58 5.80 -34.70
N THR A 7 22.67 5.05 -33.59
CA THR A 7 21.65 4.06 -33.20
C THR A 7 21.78 3.85 -31.70
N THR A 8 21.32 4.84 -30.94
CA THR A 8 20.91 4.68 -29.54
C THR A 8 19.73 3.71 -29.53
N ALA A 9 20.03 2.42 -29.38
CA ALA A 9 19.03 1.43 -29.02
C ALA A 9 18.57 1.74 -27.59
N VAL A 10 17.46 2.48 -27.49
CA VAL A 10 16.70 2.67 -26.25
C VAL A 10 16.10 1.30 -25.90
N LEU A 11 16.87 0.47 -25.21
CA LEU A 11 16.35 -0.72 -24.54
C LEU A 11 15.73 -0.25 -23.22
N ALA A 12 14.51 0.29 -23.30
CA ALA A 12 13.66 0.55 -22.16
C ALA A 12 13.11 -0.78 -21.63
N ALA A 13 13.96 -1.59 -21.02
CA ALA A 13 13.53 -2.66 -20.14
C ALA A 13 13.35 -2.05 -18.75
N ALA A 14 12.22 -1.36 -18.55
CA ALA A 14 11.77 -0.99 -17.22
C ALA A 14 11.48 -2.30 -16.46
N LEU A 15 12.48 -2.78 -15.73
CA LEU A 15 12.33 -3.89 -14.78
C LEU A 15 11.32 -3.46 -13.71
N CYS A 16 10.07 -3.87 -13.88
CA CYS A 16 9.08 -3.90 -12.81
C CYS A 16 9.45 -5.02 -11.82
N CYS A 17 10.50 -4.80 -11.03
CA CYS A 17 10.75 -5.58 -9.81
C CYS A 17 9.78 -5.08 -8.74
N SER A 18 8.51 -5.46 -8.85
CA SER A 18 7.57 -5.35 -7.74
C SER A 18 7.96 -6.39 -6.70
N ALA A 19 8.76 -5.98 -5.71
CA ALA A 19 8.95 -6.75 -4.49
C ALA A 19 7.56 -6.90 -3.84
N ALA A 20 7.00 -8.10 -3.90
CA ALA A 20 5.76 -8.43 -3.21
C ALA A 20 6.06 -8.43 -1.70
N PHE A 21 5.97 -7.26 -1.07
CA PHE A 21 5.95 -7.18 0.38
C PHE A 21 4.67 -7.87 0.84
N ALA A 22 4.83 -8.97 1.58
CA ALA A 22 3.72 -9.58 2.30
C ALA A 22 3.22 -8.55 3.33
N GLN A 23 2.18 -7.81 2.95
CA GLN A 23 1.51 -6.84 3.81
C GLN A 23 0.68 -7.62 4.84
N THR A 24 1.31 -8.10 5.90
CA THR A 24 0.59 -8.66 7.05
C THR A 24 -0.25 -7.54 7.68
N PRO A 25 -1.58 -7.68 7.82
CA PRO A 25 -2.41 -6.65 8.44
C PRO A 25 -1.88 -6.33 9.86
N PRO A 26 -1.75 -5.05 10.24
CA PRO A 26 -1.26 -4.69 11.57
C PRO A 26 -2.13 -5.30 12.68
N GLN A 27 -1.49 -5.70 13.79
CA GLN A 27 -2.20 -6.17 14.97
C GLN A 27 -3.23 -5.12 15.45
N ASN A 28 -4.37 -5.61 15.92
CA ASN A 28 -5.59 -4.84 16.18
C ASN A 28 -5.40 -3.72 17.23
N VAL A 29 -5.96 -2.53 16.97
CA VAL A 29 -5.98 -1.29 17.79
C VAL A 29 -6.46 -1.46 19.25
N GLY A 30 -7.01 -2.63 19.61
CA GLY A 30 -7.43 -2.93 20.99
C GLY A 30 -8.79 -2.32 21.34
N HIS A 31 -9.41 -2.74 22.46
CA HIS A 31 -10.82 -2.46 22.74
C HIS A 31 -11.10 -1.05 23.30
N LYS A 32 -10.07 -0.34 23.75
CA LYS A 32 -10.21 0.98 24.38
C LYS A 32 -10.58 2.11 23.40
N HIS A 33 -10.30 1.92 22.11
CA HIS A 33 -10.48 2.95 21.08
C HIS A 33 -11.47 2.50 20.00
N PRO A 34 -12.80 2.55 20.27
CA PRO A 34 -13.80 1.99 19.37
C PRO A 34 -13.81 2.65 17.98
N ASN A 35 -13.56 3.96 17.90
CA ASN A 35 -13.50 4.68 16.62
C ASN A 35 -12.25 4.34 15.81
N LEU A 36 -11.07 4.22 16.46
CA LEU A 36 -9.84 3.82 15.78
C LEU A 36 -9.92 2.36 15.29
N ARG A 37 -10.56 1.48 16.08
CA ARG A 37 -10.89 0.12 15.65
C ARG A 37 -11.84 0.10 14.46
N ALA A 38 -12.90 0.90 14.49
CA ALA A 38 -13.82 1.01 13.36
C ALA A 38 -13.11 1.51 12.09
N ALA A 39 -12.22 2.50 12.23
CA ALA A 39 -11.38 2.97 11.13
C ALA A 39 -10.47 1.86 10.59
N GLN A 40 -9.81 1.09 11.46
CA GLN A 40 -8.97 -0.05 11.04
C GLN A 40 -9.77 -1.08 10.23
N HIS A 41 -10.98 -1.41 10.68
CA HIS A 41 -11.88 -2.30 9.93
C HIS A 41 -12.31 -1.74 8.57
N LEU A 42 -12.49 -0.42 8.45
CA LEU A 42 -12.82 0.21 7.16
C LEU A 42 -11.62 0.20 6.22
N VAL A 43 -10.42 0.43 6.72
CA VAL A 43 -9.17 0.36 5.96
C VAL A 43 -8.93 -1.07 5.45
N ASP A 44 -9.13 -2.09 6.29
CA ASP A 44 -9.01 -3.50 5.89
C ASP A 44 -10.02 -3.86 4.77
N GLN A 45 -11.27 -3.42 4.92
CA GLN A 45 -12.30 -3.60 3.90
C GLN A 45 -11.93 -2.89 2.60
N ALA A 46 -11.46 -1.64 2.67
CA ALA A 46 -11.02 -0.89 1.50
C ALA A 46 -9.87 -1.61 0.79
N ASN A 47 -8.87 -2.12 1.54
CA ASN A 47 -7.73 -2.84 0.97
C ASN A 47 -8.19 -4.08 0.19
N LYS A 48 -9.13 -4.84 0.75
CA LYS A 48 -9.74 -5.99 0.06
C LYS A 48 -10.48 -5.59 -1.21
N ARG A 49 -11.23 -4.48 -1.19
CA ARG A 49 -11.91 -3.97 -2.40
C ARG A 49 -10.95 -3.52 -3.48
N VAL A 50 -9.79 -2.94 -3.11
CA VAL A 50 -8.76 -2.60 -4.07
C VAL A 50 -8.14 -3.86 -4.69
N GLU A 51 -7.90 -4.91 -3.89
CA GLU A 51 -7.42 -6.20 -4.40
C GLU A 51 -8.45 -6.86 -5.34
N ASP A 52 -9.74 -6.84 -4.99
CA ASP A 52 -10.82 -7.32 -5.85
C ASP A 52 -10.83 -6.55 -7.19
N ALA A 53 -10.63 -5.23 -7.16
CA ALA A 53 -10.52 -4.41 -8.36
C ALA A 53 -9.28 -4.75 -9.20
N GLN A 54 -8.14 -5.03 -8.57
CA GLN A 54 -6.95 -5.52 -9.28
C GLN A 54 -7.25 -6.82 -10.03
N LYS A 55 -7.88 -7.80 -9.35
CA LYS A 55 -8.25 -9.08 -9.98
C LYS A 55 -9.23 -8.89 -11.14
N ALA A 56 -10.22 -8.01 -10.99
CA ALA A 56 -11.23 -7.75 -12.02
C ALA A 56 -10.68 -7.01 -13.25
N ASN A 57 -9.55 -6.31 -13.12
CA ASN A 57 -8.91 -5.56 -14.20
C ASN A 57 -7.57 -6.19 -14.63
N GLU A 58 -7.39 -7.50 -14.42
CA GLU A 58 -6.18 -8.24 -14.81
C GLU A 58 -4.88 -7.60 -14.29
N TRP A 59 -4.95 -6.93 -13.13
CA TRP A 59 -3.88 -6.17 -12.50
C TRP A 59 -3.41 -4.92 -13.27
N ASP A 60 -4.05 -4.58 -14.39
CA ASP A 60 -3.77 -3.40 -15.21
C ASP A 60 -4.55 -2.17 -14.73
N LEU A 61 -4.20 -1.69 -13.54
CA LEU A 61 -4.72 -0.43 -12.97
C LEU A 61 -3.64 0.65 -12.91
N GLY A 62 -2.68 0.61 -13.84
CA GLY A 62 -1.59 1.61 -13.96
C GLY A 62 -0.71 1.73 -12.71
N GLY A 63 -0.63 0.69 -11.88
CA GLY A 63 0.10 0.70 -10.59
C GLY A 63 -0.58 1.50 -9.46
N HIS A 64 -1.69 2.21 -9.73
CA HIS A 64 -2.39 3.01 -8.73
C HIS A 64 -3.06 2.16 -7.66
N ALA A 65 -3.58 0.98 -8.02
CA ALA A 65 -4.19 0.07 -7.06
C ALA A 65 -3.17 -0.43 -6.04
N GLU A 66 -1.97 -0.82 -6.48
CA GLU A 66 -0.88 -1.21 -5.59
C GLU A 66 -0.46 -0.05 -4.67
N LYS A 67 -0.32 1.16 -5.23
CA LYS A 67 -0.03 2.36 -4.43
C LYS A 67 -1.12 2.65 -3.40
N ALA A 68 -2.39 2.47 -3.74
CA ALA A 68 -3.51 2.66 -2.82
C ALA A 68 -3.45 1.66 -1.66
N ARG A 69 -3.18 0.37 -1.94
CA ARG A 69 -3.02 -0.66 -0.90
C ARG A 69 -1.86 -0.34 0.05
N GLN A 70 -0.73 0.12 -0.48
CA GLN A 70 0.41 0.57 0.34
C GLN A 70 0.02 1.72 1.29
N LEU A 71 -0.73 2.71 0.80
CA LEU A 71 -1.20 3.82 1.63
C LEU A 71 -2.21 3.36 2.69
N LEU A 72 -3.07 2.41 2.37
CA LEU A 72 -4.01 1.82 3.33
C LEU A 72 -3.27 1.05 4.44
N VAL A 73 -2.20 0.32 4.11
CA VAL A 73 -1.35 -0.32 5.13
C VAL A 73 -0.70 0.71 6.04
N GLN A 74 -0.14 1.79 5.49
CA GLN A 74 0.42 2.89 6.29
C GLN A 74 -0.63 3.53 7.19
N ALA A 75 -1.84 3.77 6.68
CA ALA A 75 -2.94 4.30 7.48
C ALA A 75 -3.29 3.36 8.67
N ASN A 76 -3.31 2.04 8.45
CA ASN A 76 -3.53 1.08 9.53
C ASN A 76 -2.42 1.11 10.59
N GLU A 77 -1.16 1.29 10.18
CA GLU A 77 -0.03 1.43 11.11
C GLU A 77 -0.17 2.69 11.97
N GLU A 78 -0.54 3.82 11.37
CA GLU A 78 -0.77 5.08 12.11
C GLU A 78 -1.95 4.98 13.08
N LEU A 79 -3.04 4.30 12.70
CA LEU A 79 -4.17 4.05 13.63
C LEU A 79 -3.73 3.25 14.85
N LYS A 80 -2.83 2.28 14.68
CA LYS A 80 -2.24 1.52 15.78
C LYS A 80 -1.35 2.41 16.65
N GLN A 81 -0.46 3.19 16.04
CA GLN A 81 0.42 4.10 16.78
C GLN A 81 -0.37 5.13 17.58
N ALA A 82 -1.45 5.68 17.03
CA ALA A 82 -2.34 6.61 17.74
C ALA A 82 -2.97 5.95 18.98
N ALA A 83 -3.40 4.70 18.85
CA ALA A 83 -3.95 3.94 19.96
C ALA A 83 -2.90 3.61 21.04
N GLU A 84 -1.68 3.25 20.63
CA GLU A 84 -0.56 3.01 21.54
C GLU A 84 -0.16 4.29 22.29
N PHE A 85 -0.07 5.42 21.60
CA PHE A 85 0.19 6.73 22.18
C PHE A 85 -0.88 7.10 23.23
N ALA A 86 -2.16 7.03 22.85
CA ALA A 86 -3.26 7.31 23.78
C ALA A 86 -3.28 6.36 24.99
N ASN A 87 -2.91 5.09 24.81
CA ASN A 87 -2.80 4.14 25.91
C ASN A 87 -1.62 4.43 26.85
N ALA A 88 -0.54 5.04 26.33
CA ALA A 88 0.64 5.40 27.11
C ALA A 88 0.45 6.72 27.88
N ASP A 89 -0.22 7.70 27.28
CA ASP A 89 -0.48 9.03 27.86
C ASP A 89 -1.53 8.98 29.00
N HIS A 90 -2.48 8.04 28.92
CA HIS A 90 -3.53 7.84 29.95
C HIS A 90 -3.18 6.78 31.01
N LYS A 91 -1.90 6.54 31.30
CA LYS A 91 -1.46 5.66 32.41
C LYS A 91 -1.38 6.41 33.73
#